data_AF-A0A7C6A852-F1
#
_entry.id   AF-A0A7C6A852-F1
#
_cell.length_a   1.000
_cell.length_b   1.000
_cell.length_c   1.000
_cell.angle_alpha   90.00
_cell.angle_beta   90.00
_cell.angle_gamma   90.00
#
_symmetry.space_group_name_H-M   'P 1'
#
loop_
_entity.id
_entity.type
_entity.pdbx_description
1 polymer ?
#
loop_
_entity_poly.entity_id
_entity_poly.type
_entity_poly.pdbx_seq_one_letter_code
_entity_poly.pdbx_strand_id
1 'polypeptide(L)'
;MQNPKEQNKPTKPDVNANKISEIIEKGNTERLNDIAKQLGKYYAFGRKEREKLSSAQIRNILDRIQRMKKFDKDQIQLLRPLLAYAAGKDRTTDEKLKHLQGILDPAITMVNDEKKFNNFKNFFEAIVAYHRYYGGD
;
A
#
# COMPACT_ATOMS: atom_id res chain seq x y z
N MET A 1 16.28 23.17 -21.81
CA MET A 1 16.91 21.93 -21.29
C MET A 1 15.97 21.35 -20.25
N GLN A 2 15.37 20.18 -20.49
CA GLN A 2 14.52 19.51 -19.51
C GLN A 2 15.37 19.04 -18.31
N ASN A 3 14.83 19.20 -17.11
CA ASN A 3 15.49 18.86 -15.85
C ASN A 3 15.72 17.34 -15.79
N PRO A 4 16.91 16.81 -15.43
CA PRO A 4 17.21 15.37 -15.40
C PRO A 4 16.22 14.51 -14.60
N LYS A 5 15.45 15.13 -13.70
CA LYS A 5 14.37 14.51 -12.90
C LYS A 5 13.09 14.19 -13.70
N GLU A 6 12.96 14.63 -14.96
CA GLU A 6 11.78 14.35 -15.79
C GLU A 6 11.81 12.99 -16.49
N GLN A 7 12.99 12.38 -16.67
CA GLN A 7 13.14 11.16 -17.46
C GLN A 7 12.83 9.86 -16.70
N ASN A 8 12.44 9.91 -15.41
CA ASN A 8 12.26 8.70 -14.58
C ASN A 8 11.09 8.78 -13.55
N LYS A 9 10.04 9.58 -13.79
CA LYS A 9 8.85 9.57 -12.92
C LYS A 9 8.19 8.17 -12.98
N PRO A 10 8.06 7.45 -11.85
CA PRO A 10 7.31 6.20 -11.84
C PRO A 10 5.86 6.48 -12.21
N THR A 11 5.34 5.68 -13.15
CA THR A 11 3.92 5.67 -13.48
C THR A 11 3.12 5.18 -12.27
N LYS A 12 1.88 5.68 -12.13
CA LYS A 12 0.94 5.19 -11.13
C LYS A 12 0.70 3.69 -11.40
N PRO A 13 1.05 2.77 -10.48
CA PRO A 13 0.91 1.35 -10.72
C PRO A 13 -0.56 0.98 -10.90
N ASP A 14 -0.90 0.30 -12.00
CA ASP A 14 -2.23 -0.27 -12.19
C ASP A 14 -2.32 -1.60 -11.42
N VAL A 15 -3.04 -1.59 -10.30
CA VAL A 15 -3.26 -2.77 -9.46
C VAL A 15 -4.76 -3.07 -9.42
N ASN A 16 -5.18 -3.96 -10.31
CA ASN A 16 -6.57 -4.39 -10.43
C ASN A 16 -6.90 -5.61 -9.54
N ALA A 17 -8.18 -5.97 -9.45
CA ALA A 17 -8.67 -7.05 -8.59
C ALA A 17 -8.00 -8.41 -8.89
N ASN A 18 -7.68 -8.71 -10.14
CA ASN A 18 -7.03 -9.98 -10.49
C ASN A 18 -5.62 -10.07 -9.89
N LYS A 19 -4.85 -8.98 -9.98
CA LYS A 19 -3.51 -8.90 -9.37
C LYS A 19 -3.58 -9.02 -7.84
N ILE A 20 -4.62 -8.44 -7.23
CA ILE A 20 -4.84 -8.52 -5.79
C ILE A 20 -5.20 -9.96 -5.38
N SER A 21 -6.08 -10.64 -6.12
CA SER A 21 -6.45 -12.05 -5.85
C SER A 21 -5.23 -12.99 -5.97
N GLU A 22 -4.35 -12.79 -6.95
CA GLU A 22 -3.09 -13.56 -7.06
C GLU A 22 -2.24 -13.47 -5.78
N ILE A 23 -2.19 -12.30 -5.15
CA ILE A 23 -1.42 -12.09 -3.92
C ILE A 23 -2.20 -12.63 -2.71
N ILE A 24 -3.44 -12.19 -2.52
CA ILE A 24 -4.19 -12.44 -1.28
C ILE A 24 -4.72 -13.87 -1.22
N GLU A 25 -5.36 -14.35 -2.29
CA GLU A 25 -6.02 -15.65 -2.29
C GLU A 25 -5.04 -16.77 -2.64
N LYS A 26 -4.21 -16.56 -3.68
CA LYS A 26 -3.28 -17.58 -4.16
C LYS A 26 -1.93 -17.56 -3.43
N GLY A 27 -1.60 -16.48 -2.71
CA GLY A 27 -0.33 -16.35 -2.00
C GLY A 27 0.88 -16.23 -2.93
N ASN A 28 0.71 -15.65 -4.13
CA ASN A 28 1.79 -15.52 -5.10
C ASN A 28 2.83 -14.47 -4.62
N THR A 29 3.97 -14.95 -4.13
CA THR A 29 5.04 -14.13 -3.55
C THR A 29 5.86 -13.37 -4.59
N GLU A 30 6.02 -13.92 -5.80
CA GLU A 30 6.68 -13.22 -6.91
C GLU A 30 5.85 -11.99 -7.31
N ARG A 31 4.55 -12.19 -7.50
CA ARG A 31 3.60 -11.11 -7.82
C ARG A 31 3.53 -10.07 -6.72
N LEU A 32 3.55 -10.51 -5.46
CA LEU A 32 3.61 -9.65 -4.28
C LEU A 32 4.83 -8.74 -4.34
N ASN A 33 6.02 -9.31 -4.55
CA ASN A 33 7.26 -8.54 -4.60
C ASN A 33 7.27 -7.50 -5.73
N ASP A 34 6.85 -7.90 -6.92
CA ASP A 34 6.81 -7.00 -8.08
C ASP A 34 5.89 -5.80 -7.86
N ILE A 35 4.68 -6.06 -7.35
CA ILE A 35 3.69 -5.01 -7.14
C ILE A 35 4.10 -4.14 -5.94
N ALA A 36 4.55 -4.74 -4.84
CA ALA A 36 5.04 -4.00 -3.68
C ALA A 36 6.21 -3.08 -4.04
N LYS A 37 7.14 -3.53 -4.89
CA LYS A 37 8.26 -2.72 -5.39
C LYS A 37 7.79 -1.54 -6.22
N GLN A 38 6.86 -1.76 -7.16
CA GLN A 38 6.28 -0.68 -7.98
C GLN A 38 5.55 0.36 -7.10
N LEU A 39 4.75 -0.11 -6.15
CA LEU A 39 4.01 0.73 -5.21
C LEU A 39 4.96 1.52 -4.30
N GLY A 40 5.93 0.86 -3.67
CA GLY A 40 6.92 1.51 -2.80
C GLY A 40 7.69 2.60 -3.55
N LYS A 41 8.15 2.32 -4.77
CA LYS A 41 8.83 3.31 -5.64
C LYS A 41 7.92 4.49 -5.96
N TYR A 42 6.67 4.23 -6.35
CA TYR A 42 5.70 5.27 -6.69
C TYR A 42 5.38 6.16 -5.47
N TYR A 43 5.18 5.56 -4.29
CA TYR A 43 4.84 6.29 -3.08
C TYR A 43 5.98 7.15 -2.55
N ALA A 44 7.22 6.67 -2.64
CA ALA A 44 8.42 7.42 -2.23
C ALA A 44 8.80 8.56 -3.20
N PHE A 45 8.31 8.53 -4.44
CA PHE A 45 8.69 9.51 -5.46
C PHE A 45 7.88 10.82 -5.36
N GLY A 46 8.51 11.96 -5.12
CA GLY A 46 7.87 13.28 -5.21
C GLY A 46 8.90 14.35 -5.48
N ARG A 47 8.54 15.44 -6.19
CA ARG A 47 9.45 16.59 -6.35
C ARG A 47 9.58 17.37 -5.04
N LYS A 48 8.52 17.35 -4.24
CA LYS A 48 8.46 17.93 -2.88
C LYS A 48 8.04 16.86 -1.89
N GLU A 49 8.40 17.01 -0.62
CA GLU A 49 8.02 16.06 0.44
C GLU A 49 6.51 15.87 0.56
N ARG A 50 5.73 16.96 0.39
CA ARG A 50 4.25 16.90 0.40
C ARG A 50 3.62 16.06 -0.72
N GLU A 51 4.40 15.69 -1.73
CA GLU A 51 3.97 14.87 -2.88
C GLU A 51 4.30 13.39 -2.65
N LYS A 52 5.08 13.06 -1.61
CA LYS A 52 5.38 11.70 -1.17
C LYS A 52 4.33 11.24 -0.17
N LEU A 53 4.17 9.92 -0.07
CA LEU A 53 3.45 9.35 1.06
C LEU A 53 4.40 9.38 2.27
N SER A 54 4.04 10.03 3.36
CA SER A 54 4.96 10.09 4.52
C SER A 54 5.12 8.72 5.17
N SER A 55 6.31 8.43 5.72
CA SER A 55 6.52 7.19 6.46
C SER A 55 5.64 7.14 7.70
N ALA A 56 5.33 8.28 8.33
CA ALA A 56 4.40 8.33 9.45
C ALA A 56 3.00 7.83 9.06
N GLN A 57 2.46 8.28 7.92
CA GLN A 57 1.15 7.83 7.44
C GLN A 57 1.14 6.32 7.17
N ILE A 58 2.12 5.81 6.41
CA ILE A 58 2.13 4.39 6.03
C ILE A 58 2.45 3.47 7.22
N ARG A 59 3.34 3.90 8.14
CA ARG A 59 3.69 3.15 9.36
C ARG A 59 2.53 3.10 10.33
N ASN A 60 1.78 4.19 10.51
CA ASN A 60 0.60 4.19 11.39
C ASN A 60 -0.47 3.18 10.94
N ILE A 61 -0.59 2.95 9.62
CA ILE A 61 -1.47 1.91 9.08
C ILE A 61 -0.85 0.52 9.36
N LEU A 62 0.45 0.37 9.16
CA LEU A 62 1.16 -0.89 9.37
C LEU A 62 1.06 -1.35 10.82
N ASP A 63 1.29 -0.45 11.77
CA ASP A 63 1.25 -0.75 13.20
C ASP A 63 -0.12 -1.29 13.62
N ARG A 64 -1.21 -0.80 13.01
CA ARG A 64 -2.56 -1.29 13.26
C ARG A 64 -2.75 -2.72 12.74
N ILE A 65 -2.25 -2.99 11.55
CA ILE A 65 -2.27 -4.33 10.94
C ILE A 65 -1.40 -5.30 11.75
N GLN A 66 -0.23 -4.88 12.23
CA GLN A 66 0.69 -5.73 13.00
C GLN A 66 0.19 -6.04 14.41
N ARG A 67 -0.59 -5.15 15.03
CA ARG A 67 -1.26 -5.41 16.32
C ARG A 67 -2.25 -6.58 16.26
N MET A 68 -2.80 -6.87 15.09
CA MET A 68 -3.59 -8.07 14.87
C MET A 68 -2.67 -9.29 14.78
N LYS A 69 -2.57 -10.03 15.89
CA LYS A 69 -1.71 -11.22 16.02
C LYS A 69 -2.23 -12.45 15.27
N LYS A 70 -3.55 -12.51 15.06
CA LYS A 70 -4.27 -13.59 14.36
C LYS A 70 -5.38 -12.97 13.53
N PHE A 71 -5.92 -13.73 12.59
CA PHE A 71 -7.09 -13.33 11.84
C PHE A 71 -8.29 -13.11 12.77
N ASP A 72 -8.86 -11.92 12.63
CA ASP A 72 -10.10 -11.51 13.25
C ASP A 72 -10.91 -10.77 12.17
N LYS A 73 -12.06 -11.36 11.84
CA LYS A 73 -12.91 -10.91 10.74
C LYS A 73 -13.43 -9.50 10.98
N ASP A 74 -13.77 -9.14 12.21
CA ASP A 74 -14.36 -7.83 12.49
C ASP A 74 -13.26 -6.78 12.52
N GLN A 75 -12.12 -7.07 13.16
CA GLN A 75 -10.97 -6.17 13.20
C GLN A 75 -10.43 -5.85 11.81
N ILE A 76 -10.34 -6.84 10.91
CA ILE A 76 -9.85 -6.56 9.56
C ILE A 76 -10.82 -5.70 8.76
N GLN A 77 -12.14 -5.91 8.91
CA GLN A 77 -13.14 -5.08 8.22
C GLN A 77 -13.10 -3.62 8.71
N LEU A 78 -12.75 -3.37 9.98
CA LEU A 78 -12.58 -2.02 10.53
C LEU A 78 -11.39 -1.25 9.92
N LEU A 79 -10.47 -1.91 9.24
CA LEU A 79 -9.40 -1.22 8.50
C LEU A 79 -9.96 -0.42 7.31
N ARG A 80 -11.06 -0.84 6.71
CA ARG A 80 -11.66 -0.18 5.53
C ARG A 80 -12.13 1.25 5.82
N PRO A 81 -13.00 1.52 6.82
CA PRO A 81 -13.39 2.88 7.16
C PRO A 81 -12.21 3.72 7.66
N LEU A 82 -11.22 3.09 8.31
CA LEU A 82 -10.01 3.78 8.76
C LEU A 82 -9.16 4.28 7.59
N LEU A 83 -8.94 3.43 6.59
CA LEU A 83 -8.21 3.79 5.37
C LEU A 83 -8.95 4.86 4.59
N ALA A 84 -10.28 4.75 4.47
CA ALA A 84 -11.12 5.75 3.82
C ALA A 84 -11.02 7.12 4.52
N TYR A 85 -11.08 7.15 5.85
CA TYR A 85 -10.90 8.38 6.61
C TYR A 85 -9.51 8.99 6.41
N ALA A 86 -8.45 8.16 6.48
CA ALA A 86 -7.08 8.61 6.29
C ALA A 86 -6.90 9.22 4.88
N ALA A 87 -7.41 8.55 3.86
CA ALA A 87 -7.39 9.01 2.47
C ALA A 87 -8.22 10.28 2.23
N GLY A 88 -9.38 10.41 2.88
CA GLY A 88 -10.24 11.60 2.77
C GLY A 88 -9.71 12.83 3.53
N LYS A 89 -8.97 12.60 4.61
CA LYS A 89 -8.30 13.66 5.38
C LYS A 89 -7.03 14.16 4.69
N ASP A 90 -6.42 13.34 3.84
CA ASP A 90 -5.17 13.67 3.17
C ASP A 90 -5.35 14.82 2.19
N ARG A 91 -4.71 15.96 2.50
CA ARG A 91 -4.78 17.19 1.69
C ARG A 91 -3.69 17.26 0.62
N THR A 92 -2.99 16.16 0.37
CA THR A 92 -1.93 16.10 -0.65
C THR A 92 -2.54 16.14 -2.05
N THR A 93 -1.84 16.78 -2.98
CA THR A 93 -2.29 16.92 -4.37
C THR A 93 -2.11 15.66 -5.20
N ASP A 94 -1.23 14.74 -4.78
CA ASP A 94 -0.83 13.56 -5.57
C ASP A 94 -1.71 12.32 -5.34
N GLU A 95 -2.70 12.41 -4.45
CA GLU A 95 -3.71 11.36 -4.17
C GLU A 95 -3.15 9.96 -3.89
N LYS A 96 -1.89 9.87 -3.43
CA LYS A 96 -1.21 8.59 -3.21
C LYS A 96 -1.85 7.77 -2.11
N LEU A 97 -2.33 8.40 -1.05
CA LEU A 97 -3.03 7.69 0.02
C LEU A 97 -4.40 7.19 -0.45
N LYS A 98 -5.12 7.95 -1.29
CA LYS A 98 -6.34 7.48 -1.96
C LYS A 98 -6.06 6.30 -2.88
N HIS A 99 -4.97 6.36 -3.64
CA HIS A 99 -4.55 5.24 -4.46
C HIS A 99 -4.24 3.98 -3.64
N LEU A 100 -3.49 4.11 -2.55
CA LEU A 100 -3.21 3.01 -1.64
C LEU A 100 -4.50 2.45 -1.02
N GLN A 101 -5.42 3.32 -0.58
CA GLN A 101 -6.72 2.91 -0.07
C GLN A 101 -7.52 2.11 -1.12
N GLY A 102 -7.54 2.55 -2.38
CA GLY A 102 -8.22 1.85 -3.48
C GLY A 102 -7.64 0.47 -3.79
N ILE A 103 -6.40 0.19 -3.40
CA ILE A 103 -5.77 -1.13 -3.51
C ILE A 103 -6.06 -1.98 -2.28
N LEU A 104 -5.98 -1.39 -1.08
CA LEU A 104 -6.14 -2.14 0.17
C LEU A 104 -7.60 -2.48 0.47
N ASP A 105 -8.56 -1.64 0.10
CA ASP A 105 -9.99 -1.92 0.34
C ASP A 105 -10.44 -3.25 -0.30
N PRO A 106 -10.25 -3.49 -1.62
CA PRO A 106 -10.58 -4.79 -2.21
C PRO A 106 -9.65 -5.91 -1.73
N ALA A 107 -8.42 -5.64 -1.31
CA ALA A 107 -7.57 -6.67 -0.71
C ALA A 107 -8.15 -7.17 0.62
N ILE A 108 -8.68 -6.27 1.46
CA ILE A 108 -9.30 -6.60 2.75
C ILE A 108 -10.56 -7.43 2.56
N THR A 109 -11.37 -7.17 1.52
CA THR A 109 -12.59 -7.97 1.27
C THR A 109 -12.31 -9.43 0.89
N MET A 110 -11.12 -9.72 0.36
CA MET A 110 -10.69 -11.08 0.02
C MET A 110 -10.18 -11.89 1.22
N VAL A 111 -9.89 -11.24 2.36
CA VAL A 111 -9.35 -11.90 3.54
C VAL A 111 -10.47 -12.50 4.39
N ASN A 112 -10.56 -13.82 4.41
CA ASN A 112 -11.57 -14.57 5.15
C ASN A 112 -11.01 -15.74 5.98
N ASP A 113 -9.69 -15.89 6.01
CA ASP A 113 -8.99 -16.90 6.80
C ASP A 113 -7.59 -16.41 7.23
N GLU A 114 -6.94 -17.18 8.10
CA GLU A 114 -5.60 -16.89 8.63
C GLU A 114 -4.52 -16.82 7.55
N LYS A 115 -4.60 -17.68 6.52
CA LYS A 115 -3.60 -17.72 5.44
C LYS A 115 -3.66 -16.43 4.62
N LYS A 116 -4.86 -16.02 4.21
CA LYS A 116 -5.08 -14.79 3.43
C LYS A 116 -4.76 -13.55 4.26
N PHE A 117 -5.02 -13.59 5.57
CA PHE A 117 -4.62 -12.53 6.47
C PHE A 117 -3.09 -12.37 6.50
N ASN A 118 -2.34 -13.46 6.61
CA ASN A 118 -0.89 -13.42 6.54
C ASN A 118 -0.38 -12.94 5.17
N ASN A 119 -1.01 -13.35 4.06
CA ASN A 119 -0.69 -12.81 2.73
C ASN A 119 -0.89 -11.29 2.65
N PHE A 120 -2.00 -10.78 3.22
CA PHE A 120 -2.27 -9.34 3.31
C PHE A 120 -1.22 -8.60 4.13
N LYS A 121 -0.85 -9.12 5.31
CA LYS A 121 0.23 -8.55 6.15
C LYS A 121 1.54 -8.46 5.38
N ASN A 122 1.96 -9.57 4.78
CA ASN A 122 3.21 -9.64 4.01
C ASN A 122 3.20 -8.65 2.84
N PHE A 123 2.06 -8.52 2.15
CA PHE A 123 1.94 -7.56 1.05
C PHE A 123 2.10 -6.12 1.53
N PHE A 124 1.44 -5.75 2.62
CA PHE A 124 1.54 -4.40 3.14
C PHE A 124 2.94 -4.09 3.72
N GLU A 125 3.55 -5.04 4.42
CA GLU A 125 4.92 -4.94 4.91
C GLU A 125 5.92 -4.76 3.76
N ALA A 126 5.76 -5.51 2.66
CA ALA A 126 6.62 -5.36 1.48
C ALA A 126 6.48 -3.96 0.86
N ILE A 127 5.27 -3.39 0.79
CA ILE A 127 5.09 -2.00 0.29
C ILE A 127 5.86 -1.02 1.18
N VAL A 128 5.77 -1.16 2.50
CA VAL A 128 6.47 -0.30 3.46
C VAL A 128 7.99 -0.46 3.35
N ALA A 129 8.48 -1.69 3.21
CA ALA A 129 9.89 -1.99 3.04
C ALA A 129 10.45 -1.35 1.76
N TYR A 130 9.78 -1.53 0.62
CA TYR A 130 10.19 -0.90 -0.63
C TYR A 130 10.03 0.63 -0.60
N HIS A 131 9.00 1.15 0.04
CA HIS A 131 8.86 2.59 0.25
C HIS A 131 10.09 3.17 0.96
N ARG A 132 10.54 2.52 2.04
CA ARG A 132 11.75 2.92 2.77
C ARG A 132 13.00 2.77 1.90
N TYR A 133 13.14 1.66 1.18
CA TYR A 133 14.25 1.41 0.26
C TYR A 133 14.41 2.51 -0.80
N TYR A 134 13.30 3.04 -1.32
CA TYR A 134 13.28 4.11 -2.32
C TYR A 134 13.37 5.53 -1.73
N GLY A 135 13.71 5.68 -0.44
CA GLY A 135 13.95 6.98 0.20
C GLY A 135 12.68 7.66 0.71
N GLY A 136 11.65 6.89 1.05
CA GLY A 136 10.52 7.37 1.83
C GLY A 136 10.93 7.73 3.26
N ASP A 137 10.59 8.93 3.71
CA ASP A 137 10.83 9.49 5.06
C ASP A 137 9.53 9.80 5.80
#